data_AF-A0A2M7Z7N8-F1
#
_entry.id   AF-A0A2M7Z7N8-F1
#
_cell.length_a   1.000
_cell.length_b   1.000
_cell.length_c   1.000
_cell.angle_alpha   90.00
_cell.angle_beta   90.00
_cell.angle_gamma   90.00
#
_symmetry.space_group_name_H-M   'P 1'
#
loop_
_entity.id
_entity.type
_entity.pdbx_description
1 polymer ?
#
loop_
_entity_poly.entity_id
_entity_poly.type
_entity_poly.pdbx_seq_one_letter_code
_entity_poly.pdbx_strand_id
1 'polypeptide(L)'
;MRNNVCEFPNAKCVVCGIRAFGKKDFLCENCAHPEKIITYCVSCKEYMEINIVQLAQLLKIAENEEIPASFGVSIKMNACNKCFEKDGKFRVEFYKIGNVIKNRAD
;
A
#
# COMPACT_ATOMS: atom_id res chain seq x y z
N MET A 1 -31.77 1.63 -31.00
CA MET A 1 -30.59 0.73 -31.07
C MET A 1 -29.80 0.91 -29.78
N ARG A 2 -29.49 -0.18 -29.07
CA ARG A 2 -28.86 -0.19 -27.74
C ARG A 2 -27.35 0.05 -27.88
N ASN A 3 -26.84 1.16 -27.35
CA ASN A 3 -25.40 1.31 -27.12
C ASN A 3 -25.06 0.74 -25.75
N ASN A 4 -24.72 -0.56 -25.74
CA ASN A 4 -24.03 -1.21 -24.65
C ASN A 4 -22.61 -0.63 -24.55
N VAL A 5 -22.39 0.31 -23.64
CA VAL A 5 -21.05 0.54 -23.09
C VAL A 5 -21.14 0.11 -21.64
N CYS A 6 -20.62 -1.08 -21.34
CA CYS A 6 -20.45 -1.54 -19.98
C CYS A 6 -19.46 -0.63 -19.26
N GLU A 7 -19.97 0.40 -18.57
CA GLU A 7 -19.22 1.19 -17.60
C GLU A 7 -18.87 0.26 -16.43
N PHE A 8 -17.60 -0.11 -16.28
CA PHE A 8 -17.11 -0.77 -15.06
C PHE A 8 -16.51 0.32 -14.15
N PRO A 9 -17.26 0.90 -13.19
CA PRO A 9 -16.93 2.24 -12.67
C PRO A 9 -16.06 2.26 -11.41
N ASN A 10 -15.27 1.22 -11.07
CA ASN A 10 -14.75 1.12 -9.69
C ASN A 10 -13.34 0.51 -9.52
N ALA A 11 -12.41 0.68 -10.46
CA ALA A 11 -11.01 0.40 -10.13
C ALA A 11 -10.51 1.38 -9.05
N LYS A 12 -9.89 0.87 -7.99
CA LYS A 12 -9.34 1.69 -6.91
C LYS A 12 -7.88 1.36 -6.63
N CYS A 13 -7.15 2.31 -6.07
CA CYS A 13 -5.83 2.03 -5.55
C CYS A 13 -5.94 1.11 -4.33
N VAL A 14 -5.20 -0.01 -4.31
CA VAL A 14 -5.25 -1.00 -3.21
C VAL A 14 -4.72 -0.43 -1.88
N VAL A 15 -3.88 0.61 -1.95
CA VAL A 15 -3.27 1.28 -0.80
C VAL A 15 -4.18 2.39 -0.26
N CYS A 16 -4.43 3.44 -1.04
CA CYS A 16 -5.17 4.64 -0.57
C CYS A 16 -6.64 4.70 -0.98
N GLY A 17 -7.10 3.84 -1.88
CA GLY A 17 -8.51 3.76 -2.31
C GLY A 17 -8.95 4.80 -3.34
N ILE A 18 -8.05 5.66 -3.85
CA ILE A 18 -8.40 6.61 -4.92
C ILE A 18 -8.92 5.86 -6.16
N ARG A 19 -10.00 6.37 -6.76
CA ARG A 19 -10.67 5.72 -7.90
C ARG A 19 -10.09 6.21 -9.22
N ALA A 20 -10.01 5.32 -10.19
CA ALA A 20 -9.69 5.64 -11.56
C ALA A 20 -10.56 4.80 -12.51
N PHE A 21 -10.66 5.24 -13.76
CA PHE A 21 -11.26 4.42 -14.81
C PHE A 21 -10.34 3.24 -15.11
N GLY A 22 -10.84 2.03 -14.93
CA GLY A 22 -10.04 0.83 -15.13
C GLY A 22 -10.81 -0.46 -14.85
N LYS A 23 -10.29 -1.57 -15.35
CA LYS A 23 -10.89 -2.90 -15.18
C LYS A 23 -10.37 -3.65 -13.94
N LYS A 24 -9.33 -3.15 -13.28
CA LYS A 24 -8.66 -3.81 -12.14
C LYS A 24 -8.14 -2.78 -11.13
N ASP A 25 -8.05 -3.19 -9.87
CA ASP A 25 -7.37 -2.41 -8.82
C ASP A 25 -5.89 -2.17 -9.18
N PHE A 26 -5.34 -1.06 -8.70
CA PHE A 26 -4.02 -0.56 -9.11
C PHE A 26 -3.20 0.02 -7.95
N LEU A 27 -1.98 0.46 -8.23
CA LEU A 27 -1.18 1.33 -7.36
C LEU A 27 -1.08 2.70 -8.02
N CYS A 28 -1.53 3.76 -7.34
CA CYS A 28 -1.42 5.11 -7.89
C CYS A 28 0.00 5.66 -7.73
N GLU A 29 0.32 6.73 -8.46
CA GLU A 29 1.64 7.39 -8.44
C GLU A 29 2.08 7.86 -7.05
N ASN A 30 1.12 8.24 -6.19
CA ASN A 30 1.41 8.63 -4.81
C ASN A 30 1.70 7.44 -3.90
N CYS A 31 1.17 6.26 -4.24
CA CYS A 31 1.37 5.05 -3.45
C CYS A 31 2.57 4.24 -3.93
N ALA A 32 3.00 4.38 -5.18
CA ALA A 32 4.03 3.55 -5.77
C ALA A 32 5.00 4.36 -6.63
N HIS A 33 6.28 4.29 -6.29
CA HIS A 33 7.37 4.93 -7.02
C HIS A 33 8.56 3.97 -7.17
N PRO A 34 9.15 3.82 -8.37
CA PRO A 34 10.18 2.80 -8.65
C PRO A 34 11.45 2.97 -7.81
N GLU A 35 11.77 4.19 -7.41
CA GLU A 35 12.99 4.54 -6.68
C GLU A 35 12.75 4.87 -5.20
N LYS A 36 11.52 4.72 -4.71
CA LYS A 36 11.17 5.06 -3.33
C LYS A 36 10.45 3.92 -2.65
N ILE A 37 10.43 3.96 -1.32
CA ILE A 37 9.60 3.10 -0.50
C ILE A 37 8.57 4.00 0.16
N ILE A 38 7.31 3.80 -0.22
CA ILE A 38 6.22 4.65 0.25
C ILE A 38 5.42 3.90 1.31
N THR A 39 5.17 4.56 2.42
CA THR A 39 4.27 4.12 3.48
C THR A 39 3.01 4.98 3.47
N TYR A 40 1.85 4.37 3.69
CA TYR A 40 0.56 5.04 3.77
C TYR A 40 -0.16 4.64 5.05
N CYS A 41 -0.53 5.64 5.84
CA CYS A 41 -1.27 5.45 7.08
C CYS A 41 -2.78 5.53 6.85
N VAL A 42 -3.52 4.47 7.19
CA VAL A 42 -4.98 4.45 7.05
C VAL A 42 -5.65 5.40 8.05
N SER A 43 -5.12 5.57 9.27
CA SER A 43 -5.72 6.43 10.31
C SER A 43 -5.61 7.93 9.98
N CYS A 44 -4.45 8.43 9.55
CA CYS A 44 -4.27 9.86 9.22
C CYS A 44 -4.31 10.19 7.72
N LYS A 45 -4.37 9.18 6.84
CA LYS A 45 -4.36 9.32 5.38
C LYS A 45 -3.09 9.98 4.81
N GLU A 46 -2.00 10.01 5.59
CA GLU A 46 -0.72 10.58 5.16
C GLU A 46 0.17 9.55 4.44
N TYR A 47 1.01 10.07 3.53
CA TYR A 47 2.08 9.36 2.85
C TYR A 47 3.41 9.72 3.51
N MET A 48 4.28 8.73 3.70
CA MET A 48 5.62 8.94 4.22
C MET A 48 6.60 8.14 3.37
N GLU A 49 7.74 8.75 3.05
CA GLU A 49 8.84 8.06 2.42
C GLU A 49 9.74 7.47 3.51
N ILE A 50 10.14 6.22 3.35
CA ILE A 50 11.10 5.56 4.23
C ILE A 50 12.29 5.02 3.44
N ASN A 51 13.38 4.78 4.13
CA ASN A 51 14.57 4.17 3.52
C ASN A 51 14.58 2.63 3.70
N ILE A 52 15.54 1.97 3.05
CA ILE A 52 15.71 0.51 3.08
C ILE A 52 15.94 -0.02 4.51
N VAL A 53 16.66 0.73 5.35
CA VAL A 53 16.93 0.33 6.75
C VAL A 53 15.64 0.29 7.56
N GLN A 54 14.80 1.31 7.42
CA GLN A 54 13.47 1.38 8.04
C GLN A 54 12.54 0.30 7.50
N LEU A 55 12.59 0.01 6.20
CA LEU A 55 11.82 -1.10 5.61
C LEU A 55 12.25 -2.44 6.21
N ALA A 56 13.55 -2.71 6.34
CA ALA A 56 14.04 -3.94 6.96
C ALA A 56 13.58 -4.09 8.42
N GLN A 57 13.53 -2.99 9.17
CA GLN A 57 12.97 -2.99 10.53
C GLN A 57 11.47 -3.33 10.53
N LEU A 58 10.69 -2.72 9.64
CA LEU A 58 9.26 -2.99 9.51
C LEU A 58 8.97 -4.44 9.10
N LEU A 59 9.75 -5.00 8.17
CA LEU A 59 9.61 -6.39 7.73
C LEU A 59 9.87 -7.37 8.89
N LYS A 60 10.87 -7.11 9.73
CA LYS A 60 11.14 -7.90 10.94
C LYS A 60 9.99 -7.84 11.95
N ILE A 61 9.45 -6.64 12.20
CA ILE A 61 8.32 -6.46 13.13
C ILE A 61 7.06 -7.17 12.61
N ALA A 62 6.85 -7.14 11.30
CA ALA A 62 5.71 -7.78 10.65
C ALA A 62 5.89 -9.28 10.40
N GLU A 63 6.99 -9.88 10.87
CA GLU A 63 7.37 -11.28 10.63
C GLU A 63 7.30 -11.67 9.13
N ASN A 64 7.61 -10.72 8.25
CA ASN A 64 7.41 -10.86 6.81
C ASN A 64 8.75 -10.80 6.07
N GLU A 65 9.50 -11.91 6.14
CA GLU A 65 10.84 -12.02 5.53
C GLU A 65 10.80 -12.36 4.02
N GLU A 66 9.63 -12.69 3.48
CA GLU A 66 9.46 -13.08 2.08
C GLU A 66 9.64 -11.90 1.09
N ILE A 67 9.51 -10.67 1.58
CA ILE A 67 9.61 -9.47 0.75
C ILE A 67 11.03 -8.93 0.81
N PRO A 68 11.80 -8.97 -0.29
CA PRO A 68 13.14 -8.39 -0.30
C PRO A 68 13.04 -6.88 -0.10
N ALA A 69 13.79 -6.36 0.88
CA ALA A 69 13.87 -4.93 1.16
C ALA A 69 14.45 -4.20 -0.07
N SER A 70 13.57 -3.62 -0.88
CA SER A 70 13.90 -3.03 -2.19
C SER A 70 13.01 -1.82 -2.49
N PHE A 71 13.45 -0.98 -3.43
CA PHE A 71 12.64 0.13 -3.94
C PHE A 71 11.42 -0.39 -4.72
N GLY A 72 10.41 0.49 -4.91
CA GLY A 72 9.17 0.11 -5.56
C GLY A 72 8.25 -0.71 -4.65
N VAL A 73 8.46 -0.64 -3.35
CA VAL A 73 7.60 -1.22 -2.32
C VAL A 73 6.69 -0.14 -1.75
N SER A 74 5.40 -0.44 -1.72
CA SER A 74 4.37 0.35 -1.06
C SER A 74 3.89 -0.39 0.18
N ILE A 75 3.78 0.30 1.30
CA ILE A 75 3.37 -0.28 2.58
C ILE A 75 2.12 0.45 3.03
N LYS A 76 1.05 -0.30 3.27
CA LYS A 76 -0.16 0.23 3.86
C LYS A 76 -0.19 -0.19 5.32
N MET A 77 -0.11 0.77 6.21
CA MET A 77 -0.21 0.55 7.65
C MET A 77 -1.57 1.03 8.15
N ASN A 78 -2.16 0.31 9.10
CA ASN A 78 -3.39 0.80 9.74
C ASN A 78 -3.12 2.14 10.46
N ALA A 79 -2.02 2.23 11.21
CA ALA A 79 -1.61 3.39 11.96
C ALA A 79 -0.09 3.60 11.83
N CYS A 80 0.34 4.84 11.62
CA CYS A 80 1.75 5.24 11.72
C CYS A 80 2.16 5.42 13.17
N ASN A 81 3.46 5.64 13.43
CA ASN A 81 3.97 5.85 14.79
C ASN A 81 3.22 6.96 15.56
N LYS A 82 2.74 8.00 14.86
CA LYS A 82 1.92 9.07 15.46
C LYS A 82 0.50 8.62 15.83
N CYS A 83 -0.05 7.64 15.11
CA CYS A 83 -1.40 7.13 15.31
C CYS A 83 -1.44 5.87 16.17
N PHE A 84 -0.32 5.14 16.28
CA PHE A 84 -0.24 3.85 16.95
C PHE A 84 -0.67 3.92 18.42
N GLU A 85 -0.33 5.00 19.12
CA GLU A 85 -0.73 5.26 20.52
C GLU A 85 -2.26 5.25 20.74
N LYS A 86 -3.05 5.39 19.67
CA LYS A 86 -4.52 5.40 19.76
C LYS A 86 -5.16 4.02 19.59
N ASP A 87 -4.55 3.14 18.79
CA ASP A 87 -5.21 1.92 18.30
C ASP A 87 -4.60 0.61 18.84
N GLY A 88 -3.38 0.64 19.41
CA GLY A 88 -2.75 -0.49 20.12
C GLY A 88 -2.45 -1.74 19.28
N LYS A 89 -2.76 -1.73 17.98
CA LYS A 89 -2.50 -2.82 17.03
C LYS A 89 -1.75 -2.28 15.82
N PHE A 90 -0.68 -2.95 15.41
CA PHE A 90 0.11 -2.59 14.23
C PHE A 90 -0.16 -3.62 13.14
N ARG A 91 -0.80 -3.19 12.05
CA ARG A 91 -1.09 -4.03 10.88
C ARG A 91 -0.51 -3.38 9.65
N VAL A 92 0.28 -4.15 8.90
CA VAL A 92 0.90 -3.71 7.66
C VAL A 92 0.59 -4.67 6.54
N GLU A 93 0.29 -4.11 5.37
CA GLU A 93 0.16 -4.81 4.10
C GLU A 93 1.23 -4.25 3.16
N PHE A 94 1.99 -5.12 2.52
CA PHE A 94 3.04 -4.72 1.57
C PHE A 94 2.56 -4.95 0.14
N TYR A 95 3.01 -4.12 -0.79
CA TYR A 95 2.68 -4.17 -2.21
C TYR A 95 3.93 -3.83 -3.01
N LYS A 96 4.13 -4.43 -4.19
CA LYS A 96 5.29 -4.14 -5.05
C LYS A 96 4.85 -3.68 -6.44
N ILE A 97 5.58 -2.72 -7.01
CA ILE A 97 5.38 -2.33 -8.41
C ILE A 97 5.61 -3.55 -9.31
N GLY A 98 4.64 -3.84 -10.18
CA GLY A 98 4.68 -4.98 -11.09
C GLY A 98 4.15 -6.30 -10.52
N ASN A 99 3.92 -6.42 -9.20
CA ASN A 99 3.29 -7.59 -8.58
C ASN A 99 2.49 -7.19 -7.32
N VAL A 100 1.16 -7.37 -7.33
CA VAL A 100 0.33 -7.24 -6.12
C VAL A 100 0.57 -8.48 -5.26
N ILE A 101 1.63 -8.45 -4.43
CA ILE A 101 1.91 -9.46 -3.42
C ILE A 101 1.00 -9.13 -2.24
N LYS A 102 -0.06 -9.90 -1.98
CA LYS A 102 -0.89 -9.72 -0.77
C LYS A 102 -0.36 -10.65 0.32
N ASN A 103 0.24 -10.10 1.38
CA ASN A 103 0.46 -10.83 2.64
C ASN A 103 -0.14 -10.02 3.80
N ARG A 104 -0.86 -10.72 4.67
CA ARG A 104 -1.60 -10.20 5.83
C ARG A 104 -0.84 -10.67 7.08
N ALA A 105 -0.37 -9.74 7.90
CA ALA A 105 0.07 -10.04 9.27
C ALA A 105 -1.11 -9.74 10.21
N ASP A 106 -1.50 -10.73 11.03
CA ASP A 106 -2.72 -10.76 11.83
C ASP A 106 -2.71 -9.82 13.06
#